data_AF-A0A428WD31-F1
#
_entry.id   AF-A0A428WD31-F1
#
_cell.length_a   1.000
_cell.length_b   1.000
_cell.length_c   1.000
_cell.angle_alpha   90.00
_cell.angle_beta   90.00
_cell.angle_gamma   90.00
#
_symmetry.space_group_name_H-M   'P 1'
#
loop_
_entity.id
_entity.type
_entity.pdbx_description
1 polymer ?
#
loop_
_entity_poly.entity_id
_entity_poly.type
_entity_poly.pdbx_seq_one_letter_code
_entity_poly.pdbx_strand_id
1 'polypeptide(L)'
;RARAIDDPDNDVRKAAVQAVVAGWAGHPETLPWLHERTMDRASRVRLAVVKAVVAGWPTDPGTLPLLRERATNDSAWDVRKAAVQAVAVGWAEHPETLPWLHERTTDRANGVRLAAVEAIVAGWPTDPGTLPLLRERAVADGNWTVRSVAVRAIATGWAEHPETLPWLHERMVDRAKGVRLAVVRGIVAGWPTDPGTLPLLRERATGDPDEDVRRFAIQEIAERRAE
;
A
#
# COMPACT_ATOMS: atom_id res chain seq x y z
N ARG A 1 -8.40 -25.67 24.11
CA ARG A 1 -9.14 -24.40 24.28
C ARG A 1 -8.51 -23.49 25.34
N ALA A 2 -8.35 -23.89 26.61
CA ALA A 2 -7.80 -23.03 27.68
C ALA A 2 -6.41 -22.41 27.35
N ARG A 3 -5.43 -23.21 26.92
CA ARG A 3 -4.11 -22.69 26.51
C ARG A 3 -4.13 -21.81 25.25
N ALA A 4 -5.17 -21.90 24.44
CA ALA A 4 -5.31 -21.04 23.27
C ALA A 4 -5.86 -19.65 23.63
N ILE A 5 -6.38 -19.48 24.85
CA ILE A 5 -7.00 -18.25 25.34
C ILE A 5 -6.09 -17.57 26.37
N ASP A 6 -5.63 -18.31 27.38
CA ASP A 6 -5.02 -17.72 28.58
C ASP A 6 -3.49 -17.95 28.69
N ASP A 7 -2.89 -18.71 27.78
CA ASP A 7 -1.45 -18.97 27.84
C ASP A 7 -0.68 -17.64 27.76
N PRO A 8 0.30 -17.39 28.65
CA PRO A 8 1.05 -16.14 28.65
C PRO A 8 1.79 -15.90 27.33
N ASP A 9 2.22 -16.96 26.66
CA ASP A 9 2.98 -16.87 25.42
C ASP A 9 2.07 -16.62 24.20
N ASN A 10 2.29 -15.48 23.54
CA ASN A 10 1.57 -15.10 22.33
C ASN A 10 1.87 -16.03 21.14
N ASP A 11 3.04 -16.65 21.08
CA ASP A 11 3.38 -17.59 20.01
C ASP A 11 2.62 -18.91 20.19
N VAL A 12 2.41 -19.36 21.42
CA VAL A 12 1.54 -20.51 21.73
C VAL A 12 0.09 -20.22 21.32
N ARG A 13 -0.45 -19.05 21.69
CA ARG A 13 -1.83 -18.68 21.30
C ARG A 13 -2.00 -18.53 19.79
N LYS A 14 -1.00 -17.96 19.10
CA LYS A 14 -0.97 -17.89 17.63
C LYS A 14 -0.92 -19.28 17.00
N ALA A 15 -0.04 -20.16 17.48
CA ALA A 15 0.05 -21.53 16.98
C ALA A 15 -1.26 -22.29 17.20
N ALA A 16 -1.95 -22.04 18.30
CA ALA A 16 -3.27 -22.60 18.55
C ALA A 16 -4.31 -22.12 17.53
N VAL A 17 -4.33 -20.82 17.16
CA VAL A 17 -5.18 -20.32 16.07
C VAL A 17 -4.90 -21.08 14.77
N GLN A 18 -3.63 -21.24 14.40
CA GLN A 18 -3.24 -21.93 13.17
C GLN A 18 -3.65 -23.41 13.18
N ALA A 19 -3.42 -24.10 14.30
CA ALA A 19 -3.77 -25.51 14.46
C ALA A 19 -5.29 -25.73 14.43
N VAL A 20 -6.06 -24.85 15.07
CA VAL A 20 -7.54 -24.92 15.07
C VAL A 20 -8.07 -24.74 13.65
N VAL A 21 -7.56 -23.78 12.89
CA VAL A 21 -7.98 -23.56 11.49
C VAL A 21 -7.60 -24.75 10.62
N ALA A 22 -6.38 -25.27 10.75
CA ALA A 22 -5.91 -26.39 9.94
C ALA A 22 -6.69 -27.69 10.18
N GLY A 23 -7.07 -27.97 11.44
CA GLY A 23 -7.76 -29.22 11.80
C GLY A 23 -9.29 -29.13 11.78
N TRP A 24 -9.86 -27.94 11.95
CA TRP A 24 -11.30 -27.77 12.24
C TRP A 24 -11.96 -26.63 11.46
N ALA A 25 -11.43 -26.17 10.32
CA ALA A 25 -12.09 -25.11 9.52
C ALA A 25 -13.56 -25.40 9.20
N GLY A 26 -13.93 -26.66 8.94
CA GLY A 26 -15.32 -27.06 8.67
C GLY A 26 -16.21 -27.21 9.90
N HIS A 27 -15.67 -27.08 11.12
CA HIS A 27 -16.45 -27.21 12.35
C HIS A 27 -17.19 -25.88 12.66
N PRO A 28 -18.50 -25.91 12.98
CA PRO A 28 -19.31 -24.70 13.13
C PRO A 28 -18.82 -23.75 14.22
N GLU A 29 -18.20 -24.27 15.27
CA GLU A 29 -17.64 -23.48 16.37
C GLU A 29 -16.31 -22.77 16.05
N THR A 30 -15.69 -23.05 14.91
CA THR A 30 -14.36 -22.52 14.62
C THR A 30 -14.39 -21.02 14.34
N LEU A 31 -15.32 -20.55 13.52
CA LEU A 31 -15.45 -19.12 13.22
C LEU A 31 -15.86 -18.29 14.47
N PRO A 32 -16.87 -18.70 15.27
CA PRO A 32 -17.17 -18.06 16.55
C PRO A 32 -15.95 -18.01 17.48
N TRP A 33 -15.20 -19.11 17.59
CA TRP A 33 -14.01 -19.15 18.42
C TRP A 33 -12.91 -18.20 17.92
N LEU A 34 -12.72 -18.08 16.60
CA LEU A 34 -11.80 -17.12 15.99
C LEU A 34 -12.23 -15.68 16.26
N HIS A 35 -13.53 -15.36 16.19
CA HIS A 35 -14.05 -14.04 16.51
C HIS A 35 -13.66 -13.60 17.93
N GLU A 36 -13.74 -14.47 18.92
CA GLU A 36 -13.27 -14.14 20.27
C GLU A 36 -11.76 -13.80 20.32
N ARG A 37 -10.94 -14.45 19.47
CA ARG A 37 -9.48 -14.22 19.42
C ARG A 37 -9.11 -12.92 18.71
N THR A 38 -10.06 -12.26 18.07
CA THR A 38 -9.86 -10.92 17.50
C THR A 38 -9.62 -9.85 18.57
N MET A 39 -9.95 -10.15 19.84
CA MET A 39 -9.70 -9.29 20.99
C MET A 39 -8.44 -9.68 21.77
N ASP A 40 -7.59 -10.58 21.24
CA ASP A 40 -6.35 -10.99 21.90
C ASP A 40 -5.43 -9.78 22.13
N ARG A 41 -4.80 -9.72 23.30
CA ARG A 41 -3.85 -8.66 23.67
C ARG A 41 -2.67 -8.52 22.71
N ALA A 42 -2.23 -9.62 22.10
CA ALA A 42 -1.08 -9.64 21.19
C ALA A 42 -1.53 -9.45 19.73
N SER A 43 -0.98 -8.43 19.07
CA SER A 43 -1.28 -8.15 17.66
C SER A 43 -0.95 -9.32 16.72
N ARG A 44 0.08 -10.12 17.04
CA ARG A 44 0.45 -11.31 16.26
C ARG A 44 -0.65 -12.36 16.22
N VAL A 45 -1.39 -12.52 17.32
CA VAL A 45 -2.54 -13.44 17.39
C VAL A 45 -3.68 -12.87 16.58
N ARG A 46 -4.03 -11.59 16.78
CA ARG A 46 -5.08 -10.91 16.00
C ARG A 46 -4.81 -10.93 14.49
N LEU A 47 -3.56 -10.72 14.08
CA LEU A 47 -3.14 -10.82 12.68
C LEU A 47 -3.31 -12.24 12.14
N ALA A 48 -2.98 -13.26 12.92
CA ALA A 48 -3.20 -14.65 12.53
C ALA A 48 -4.69 -14.96 12.36
N VAL A 49 -5.54 -14.40 13.22
CA VAL A 49 -7.00 -14.50 13.11
C VAL A 49 -7.50 -13.82 11.83
N VAL A 50 -7.08 -12.58 11.53
CA VAL A 50 -7.45 -11.89 10.28
C VAL A 50 -7.10 -12.75 9.06
N LYS A 51 -5.87 -13.30 9.01
CA LYS A 51 -5.45 -14.18 7.90
C LYS A 51 -6.27 -15.46 7.83
N ALA A 52 -6.58 -16.06 8.97
CA ALA A 52 -7.39 -17.28 9.03
C ALA A 52 -8.82 -17.05 8.54
N VAL A 53 -9.47 -15.96 9.00
CA VAL A 53 -10.85 -15.64 8.62
C VAL A 53 -10.94 -15.40 7.11
N VAL A 54 -10.00 -14.66 6.53
CA VAL A 54 -9.94 -14.39 5.08
C VAL A 54 -9.77 -15.69 4.28
N ALA A 55 -8.91 -16.60 4.74
CA ALA A 55 -8.64 -17.84 4.02
C ALA A 55 -9.76 -18.88 4.13
N GLY A 56 -10.39 -18.99 5.31
CA GLY A 56 -11.37 -20.05 5.60
C GLY A 56 -12.82 -19.65 5.36
N TRP A 57 -13.16 -18.36 5.47
CA TRP A 57 -14.55 -17.87 5.45
C TRP A 57 -14.72 -16.61 4.58
N PRO A 58 -14.19 -16.56 3.34
CA PRO A 58 -14.29 -15.36 2.50
C PRO A 58 -15.74 -15.00 2.13
N THR A 59 -16.64 -15.97 2.10
CA THR A 59 -18.06 -15.77 1.77
C THR A 59 -18.98 -15.65 3.00
N ASP A 60 -18.42 -15.74 4.21
CA ASP A 60 -19.22 -15.57 5.43
C ASP A 60 -19.65 -14.10 5.58
N PRO A 61 -20.94 -13.81 5.85
CA PRO A 61 -21.43 -12.43 5.99
C PRO A 61 -20.73 -11.62 7.08
N GLY A 62 -20.16 -12.27 8.11
CA GLY A 62 -19.45 -11.62 9.21
C GLY A 62 -18.00 -11.23 8.87
N THR A 63 -17.42 -11.80 7.81
CA THR A 63 -16.01 -11.57 7.46
C THR A 63 -15.74 -10.11 7.06
N LEU A 64 -16.50 -9.54 6.13
CA LEU A 64 -16.28 -8.15 5.70
C LEU A 64 -16.47 -7.14 6.86
N PRO A 65 -17.55 -7.22 7.67
CA PRO A 65 -17.70 -6.38 8.87
C PRO A 65 -16.51 -6.50 9.83
N LEU A 66 -16.04 -7.72 10.10
CA LEU A 66 -14.89 -7.94 10.96
C LEU A 66 -13.63 -7.26 10.42
N LEU A 67 -13.35 -7.44 9.13
CA LEU A 67 -12.17 -6.83 8.51
C LEU A 67 -12.23 -5.31 8.54
N ARG A 68 -13.39 -4.71 8.25
CA ARG A 68 -13.56 -3.25 8.31
C ARG A 68 -13.35 -2.73 9.73
N GLU A 69 -13.90 -3.41 10.72
CA GLU A 69 -13.76 -3.04 12.12
C GLU A 69 -12.30 -3.15 12.58
N ARG A 70 -11.59 -4.24 12.23
CA ARG A 70 -10.15 -4.37 12.49
C ARG A 70 -9.32 -3.33 11.76
N ALA A 71 -9.59 -3.05 10.50
CA ALA A 71 -8.90 -2.03 9.72
C ALA A 71 -9.14 -0.60 10.23
N THR A 72 -10.19 -0.36 11.02
CA THR A 72 -10.48 0.96 11.61
C THR A 72 -9.91 1.08 13.02
N ASN A 73 -10.18 0.08 13.87
CA ASN A 73 -10.06 0.23 15.32
C ASN A 73 -8.87 -0.53 15.93
N ASP A 74 -8.20 -1.42 15.18
CA ASP A 74 -7.11 -2.18 15.77
C ASP A 74 -5.93 -1.26 16.17
N SER A 75 -5.43 -1.46 17.38
CA SER A 75 -4.31 -0.67 17.93
C SER A 75 -3.01 -0.87 17.14
N ALA A 76 -2.83 -2.02 16.50
CA ALA A 76 -1.63 -2.40 15.77
C ALA A 76 -1.79 -2.13 14.27
N TRP A 77 -0.84 -1.38 13.70
CA TRP A 77 -0.90 -0.94 12.31
C TRP A 77 -0.79 -2.08 11.30
N ASP A 78 -0.11 -3.17 11.66
CA ASP A 78 0.09 -4.35 10.82
C ASP A 78 -1.20 -5.17 10.68
N VAL A 79 -2.00 -5.26 11.75
CA VAL A 79 -3.36 -5.82 11.70
C VAL A 79 -4.26 -4.96 10.83
N ARG A 80 -4.26 -3.63 11.04
CA ARG A 80 -5.05 -2.71 10.20
C ARG A 80 -4.67 -2.83 8.73
N LYS A 81 -3.37 -2.82 8.42
CA LYS A 81 -2.85 -2.97 7.06
C LYS A 81 -3.32 -4.29 6.44
N ALA A 82 -3.18 -5.41 7.14
CA ALA A 82 -3.59 -6.71 6.63
C ALA A 82 -5.09 -6.76 6.33
N ALA A 83 -5.92 -6.15 7.19
CA ALA A 83 -7.35 -6.05 6.96
C ALA A 83 -7.69 -5.15 5.76
N VAL A 84 -7.02 -4.01 5.57
CA VAL A 84 -7.16 -3.17 4.36
C VAL A 84 -6.82 -3.95 3.09
N GLN A 85 -5.70 -4.66 3.09
CA GLN A 85 -5.29 -5.48 1.94
C GLN A 85 -6.28 -6.61 1.65
N ALA A 86 -6.81 -7.26 2.70
CA ALA A 86 -7.81 -8.30 2.54
C ALA A 86 -9.13 -7.77 1.95
N VAL A 87 -9.62 -6.62 2.43
CA VAL A 87 -10.84 -5.99 1.90
C VAL A 87 -10.65 -5.60 0.43
N ALA A 88 -9.51 -4.97 0.10
CA ALA A 88 -9.20 -4.57 -1.27
C ALA A 88 -9.20 -5.73 -2.26
N VAL A 89 -8.69 -6.90 -1.87
CA VAL A 89 -8.60 -8.08 -2.75
C VAL A 89 -9.93 -8.84 -2.79
N GLY A 90 -10.53 -9.13 -1.63
CA GLY A 90 -11.70 -10.00 -1.55
C GLY A 90 -13.02 -9.32 -1.90
N TRP A 91 -13.08 -7.99 -1.87
CA TRP A 91 -14.31 -7.23 -2.04
C TRP A 91 -14.14 -6.03 -2.97
N ALA A 92 -13.23 -6.10 -3.96
CA ALA A 92 -13.05 -5.04 -4.96
C ALA A 92 -14.36 -4.64 -5.67
N GLU A 93 -15.19 -5.64 -6.00
CA GLU A 93 -16.48 -5.43 -6.68
C GLU A 93 -17.59 -4.90 -5.76
N HIS A 94 -17.37 -4.84 -4.45
CA HIS A 94 -18.35 -4.30 -3.53
C HIS A 94 -18.35 -2.76 -3.64
N PRO A 95 -19.50 -2.11 -3.90
CA PRO A 95 -19.56 -0.67 -4.22
C PRO A 95 -18.97 0.22 -3.12
N GLU A 96 -19.16 -0.16 -1.85
CA GLU A 96 -18.61 0.55 -0.71
C GLU A 96 -17.10 0.34 -0.48
N THR A 97 -16.39 -0.43 -1.30
CA THR A 97 -14.96 -0.71 -1.07
C THR A 97 -14.08 0.47 -1.43
N LEU A 98 -14.31 1.11 -2.59
CA LEU A 98 -13.51 2.28 -2.99
C LEU A 98 -13.69 3.46 -2.02
N PRO A 99 -14.92 3.91 -1.67
CA PRO A 99 -15.12 4.98 -0.68
C PRO A 99 -14.44 4.66 0.65
N TRP A 100 -14.54 3.41 1.10
CA TRP A 100 -13.89 2.96 2.32
C TRP A 100 -12.36 2.97 2.24
N LEU A 101 -11.77 2.57 1.11
CA LEU A 101 -10.32 2.64 0.90
C LEU A 101 -9.83 4.10 0.89
N HIS A 102 -10.60 5.04 0.36
CA HIS A 102 -10.28 6.47 0.44
C HIS A 102 -10.10 6.90 1.91
N GLU A 103 -10.99 6.50 2.81
CA GLU A 103 -10.84 6.79 4.24
C GLU A 103 -9.56 6.17 4.84
N ARG A 104 -9.11 5.03 4.34
CA ARG A 104 -7.87 4.38 4.83
C ARG A 104 -6.60 5.09 4.36
N THR A 105 -6.69 5.94 3.32
CA THR A 105 -5.56 6.77 2.88
C THR A 105 -5.20 7.89 3.86
N THR A 106 -5.96 8.10 4.94
CA THR A 106 -5.67 9.07 6.00
C THR A 106 -5.31 8.43 7.34
N ASP A 107 -5.12 7.09 7.38
CA ASP A 107 -4.73 6.37 8.60
C ASP A 107 -3.43 6.93 9.21
N ARG A 108 -3.34 6.93 10.54
CA ARG A 108 -2.16 7.41 11.29
C ARG A 108 -0.85 6.71 10.91
N ALA A 109 -0.90 5.43 10.52
CA ALA A 109 0.25 4.65 10.14
C ALA A 109 0.46 4.66 8.63
N ASN A 110 1.67 5.04 8.20
CA ASN A 110 2.04 5.10 6.78
C ASN A 110 1.86 3.76 6.05
N GLY A 111 2.08 2.62 6.72
CA GLY A 111 1.91 1.30 6.11
C GLY A 111 0.47 0.97 5.74
N VAL A 112 -0.50 1.54 6.46
CA VAL A 112 -1.93 1.39 6.16
C VAL A 112 -2.31 2.32 5.01
N ARG A 113 -1.88 3.60 5.07
CA ARG A 113 -2.10 4.56 3.97
C ARG A 113 -1.52 4.05 2.65
N LEU A 114 -0.29 3.52 2.70
CA LEU A 114 0.39 2.95 1.54
C LEU A 114 -0.43 1.79 0.94
N ALA A 115 -0.88 0.85 1.78
CA ALA A 115 -1.69 -0.27 1.31
C ALA A 115 -3.01 0.18 0.68
N ALA A 116 -3.66 1.20 1.24
CA ALA A 116 -4.86 1.78 0.66
C ALA A 116 -4.59 2.47 -0.69
N VAL A 117 -3.53 3.27 -0.80
CA VAL A 117 -3.12 3.92 -2.06
C VAL A 117 -2.79 2.87 -3.13
N GLU A 118 -2.00 1.85 -2.80
CA GLU A 118 -1.66 0.76 -3.74
C GLU A 118 -2.90 0.00 -4.19
N ALA A 119 -3.84 -0.27 -3.27
CA ALA A 119 -5.11 -0.91 -3.60
C ALA A 119 -5.95 -0.06 -4.58
N ILE A 120 -6.07 1.25 -4.32
CA ILE A 120 -6.84 2.16 -5.17
C ILE A 120 -6.24 2.22 -6.58
N VAL A 121 -4.91 2.34 -6.69
CA VAL A 121 -4.22 2.35 -7.99
C VAL A 121 -4.45 1.06 -8.77
N ALA A 122 -4.42 -0.09 -8.09
CA ALA A 122 -4.56 -1.39 -8.74
C ALA A 122 -6.02 -1.69 -9.16
N GLY A 123 -7.00 -1.34 -8.33
CA GLY A 123 -8.40 -1.70 -8.56
C GLY A 123 -9.22 -0.64 -9.31
N TRP A 124 -8.84 0.63 -9.19
CA TRP A 124 -9.63 1.76 -9.71
C TRP A 124 -8.76 2.81 -10.44
N PRO A 125 -7.90 2.41 -11.40
CA PRO A 125 -7.03 3.36 -12.10
C PRO A 125 -7.80 4.38 -12.95
N THR A 126 -9.03 4.05 -13.38
CA THR A 126 -9.88 4.93 -14.20
C THR A 126 -10.93 5.69 -13.40
N ASP A 127 -10.99 5.49 -12.07
CA ASP A 127 -11.91 6.26 -11.24
C ASP A 127 -11.49 7.75 -11.20
N PRO A 128 -12.43 8.70 -11.40
CA PRO A 128 -12.11 10.13 -11.42
C PRO A 128 -11.47 10.65 -10.13
N GLY A 129 -11.70 9.99 -8.99
CA GLY A 129 -11.12 10.33 -7.69
C GLY A 129 -9.69 9.83 -7.49
N THR A 130 -9.20 8.89 -8.31
CA THR A 130 -7.88 8.29 -8.14
C THR A 130 -6.75 9.29 -8.40
N LEU A 131 -6.74 9.99 -9.54
CA LEU A 131 -5.69 10.96 -9.83
C LEU A 131 -5.63 12.12 -8.80
N PRO A 132 -6.76 12.77 -8.42
CA PRO A 132 -6.76 13.76 -7.35
C PRO A 132 -6.19 13.24 -6.04
N LEU A 133 -6.58 12.03 -5.63
CA LEU A 133 -6.05 11.38 -4.43
C LEU A 133 -4.53 11.19 -4.51
N LEU A 134 -4.02 10.66 -5.63
CA LEU A 134 -2.58 10.46 -5.80
C LEU A 134 -1.81 11.78 -5.76
N ARG A 135 -2.32 12.84 -6.40
CA ARG A 135 -1.70 14.16 -6.35
C ARG A 135 -1.63 14.70 -4.92
N GLU A 136 -2.72 14.57 -4.18
CA GLU A 136 -2.79 14.97 -2.78
C GLU A 136 -1.78 14.19 -1.92
N ARG A 137 -1.74 12.86 -2.06
CA ARG A 137 -0.80 11.99 -1.33
C ARG A 137 0.65 12.27 -1.72
N ALA A 138 0.93 12.54 -2.98
CA ALA A 138 2.27 12.86 -3.48
C ALA A 138 2.84 14.19 -2.97
N VAL A 139 1.98 15.14 -2.56
CA VAL A 139 2.39 16.44 -2.04
C VAL A 139 2.37 16.48 -0.52
N ALA A 140 1.28 16.02 0.10
CA ALA A 140 0.99 16.28 1.51
C ALA A 140 1.37 15.13 2.46
N ASP A 141 1.62 13.91 1.97
CA ASP A 141 1.87 12.79 2.87
C ASP A 141 3.21 12.94 3.60
N GLY A 142 3.19 12.86 4.94
CA GLY A 142 4.40 12.98 5.76
C GLY A 142 5.45 11.88 5.50
N ASN A 143 5.03 10.71 5.00
CA ASN A 143 5.90 9.59 4.70
C ASN A 143 6.33 9.57 3.22
N TRP A 144 7.64 9.56 2.99
CA TRP A 144 8.19 9.63 1.64
C TRP A 144 7.88 8.40 0.77
N THR A 145 7.66 7.24 1.37
CA THR A 145 7.30 6.02 0.62
C THR A 145 5.93 6.17 -0.02
N VAL A 146 4.95 6.70 0.72
CA VAL A 146 3.61 7.00 0.17
C VAL A 146 3.71 8.03 -0.95
N ARG A 147 4.46 9.12 -0.76
CA ARG A 147 4.67 10.12 -1.81
C ARG A 147 5.30 9.53 -3.07
N SER A 148 6.35 8.72 -2.91
CA SER A 148 7.07 8.07 -4.01
C SER A 148 6.19 7.08 -4.79
N VAL A 149 5.36 6.29 -4.10
CA VAL A 149 4.39 5.40 -4.76
C VAL A 149 3.35 6.19 -5.54
N ALA A 150 2.82 7.28 -4.97
CA ALA A 150 1.86 8.11 -5.67
C ALA A 150 2.46 8.79 -6.92
N VAL A 151 3.67 9.32 -6.83
CA VAL A 151 4.41 9.87 -7.98
C VAL A 151 4.62 8.81 -9.05
N ARG A 152 5.07 7.61 -8.68
CA ARG A 152 5.28 6.52 -9.64
C ARG A 152 3.99 6.13 -10.33
N ALA A 153 2.89 5.98 -9.58
CA ALA A 153 1.59 5.66 -10.13
C ALA A 153 1.10 6.72 -11.11
N ILE A 154 1.28 8.01 -10.80
CA ILE A 154 0.94 9.13 -11.69
C ILE A 154 1.78 9.05 -12.98
N ALA A 155 3.10 8.88 -12.86
CA ALA A 155 4.00 8.84 -14.00
C ALA A 155 3.67 7.69 -14.97
N THR A 156 3.25 6.53 -14.45
CA THR A 156 2.93 5.36 -15.29
C THR A 156 1.50 5.36 -15.80
N GLY A 157 0.54 5.77 -14.98
CA GLY A 157 -0.89 5.66 -15.30
C GLY A 157 -1.46 6.84 -16.08
N TRP A 158 -0.77 8.00 -16.05
CA TRP A 158 -1.26 9.24 -16.63
C TRP A 158 -0.21 9.93 -17.51
N ALA A 159 0.73 9.18 -18.11
CA ALA A 159 1.74 9.75 -19.01
C ALA A 159 1.14 10.54 -20.19
N GLU A 160 0.01 10.07 -20.72
CA GLU A 160 -0.71 10.72 -21.83
C GLU A 160 -1.46 12.00 -21.42
N HIS A 161 -1.61 12.28 -20.11
CA HIS A 161 -2.20 13.55 -19.68
C HIS A 161 -1.16 14.68 -19.81
N PRO A 162 -1.47 15.75 -20.56
CA PRO A 162 -0.51 16.84 -20.82
C PRO A 162 0.08 17.48 -19.56
N GLU A 163 -0.70 17.52 -18.48
CA GLU A 163 -0.31 18.10 -17.19
C GLU A 163 0.60 17.18 -16.36
N THR A 164 0.82 15.93 -16.75
CA THR A 164 1.59 14.98 -15.94
C THR A 164 3.07 15.32 -15.95
N LEU A 165 3.67 15.58 -17.11
CA LEU A 165 5.10 15.92 -17.20
C LEU A 165 5.43 17.23 -16.46
N PRO A 166 4.71 18.35 -16.67
CA PRO A 166 4.91 19.57 -15.87
C PRO A 166 4.77 19.32 -14.37
N TRP A 167 3.74 18.58 -13.95
CA TRP A 167 3.51 18.25 -12.55
C TRP A 167 4.64 17.39 -11.95
N LEU A 168 5.20 16.45 -12.71
CA LEU A 168 6.34 15.64 -12.30
C LEU A 168 7.59 16.51 -12.08
N HIS A 169 7.86 17.48 -12.97
CA HIS A 169 8.96 18.42 -12.79
C HIS A 169 8.87 19.18 -11.46
N GLU A 170 7.68 19.62 -11.05
CA GLU A 170 7.50 20.30 -9.77
C GLU A 170 7.82 19.42 -8.54
N ARG A 171 7.80 18.09 -8.69
CA ARG A 171 8.14 17.15 -7.60
C ARG A 171 9.65 16.90 -7.48
N MET A 172 10.47 17.46 -8.37
CA MET A 172 11.94 17.35 -8.32
C MET A 172 12.58 18.01 -7.10
N VAL A 173 11.87 18.90 -6.41
CA VAL A 173 12.35 19.56 -5.19
C VAL A 173 12.00 18.82 -3.90
N ASP A 174 11.37 17.63 -3.99
CA ASP A 174 11.04 16.85 -2.80
C ASP A 174 12.31 16.52 -1.99
N ARG A 175 12.25 16.73 -0.67
CA ARG A 175 13.35 16.47 0.26
C ARG A 175 13.84 15.02 0.24
N ALA A 176 12.96 14.07 -0.02
CA ALA A 176 13.27 12.65 0.01
C ALA A 176 13.77 12.17 -1.36
N LYS A 177 14.99 11.63 -1.37
CA LYS A 177 15.60 11.05 -2.57
C LYS A 177 14.70 10.04 -3.30
N GLY A 178 13.93 9.24 -2.56
CA GLY A 178 13.07 8.21 -3.13
C GLY A 178 11.92 8.79 -3.96
N VAL A 179 11.46 10.00 -3.64
CA VAL A 179 10.46 10.71 -4.44
C VAL A 179 11.13 11.29 -5.68
N ARG A 180 12.26 11.99 -5.53
CA ARG A 180 13.01 12.52 -6.69
C ARG A 180 13.39 11.42 -7.67
N LEU A 181 13.91 10.30 -7.19
CA LEU A 181 14.25 9.15 -8.04
C LEU A 181 13.02 8.57 -8.76
N ALA A 182 11.86 8.50 -8.09
CA ALA A 182 10.63 8.05 -8.72
C ALA A 182 10.18 8.99 -9.85
N VAL A 183 10.32 10.30 -9.66
CA VAL A 183 10.07 11.29 -10.72
C VAL A 183 11.04 11.10 -11.88
N VAL A 184 12.36 11.06 -11.65
CA VAL A 184 13.35 10.93 -12.75
C VAL A 184 13.08 9.65 -13.54
N ARG A 185 12.87 8.50 -12.86
CA ARG A 185 12.51 7.24 -13.52
C ARG A 185 11.21 7.35 -14.32
N GLY A 186 10.20 8.00 -13.76
CA GLY A 186 8.93 8.24 -14.43
C GLY A 186 9.08 9.05 -15.72
N ILE A 187 9.86 10.14 -15.67
CA ILE A 187 10.11 11.00 -16.84
C ILE A 187 10.88 10.23 -17.91
N VAL A 188 11.96 9.53 -17.53
CA VAL A 188 12.78 8.71 -18.44
C VAL A 188 11.94 7.64 -19.16
N ALA A 189 11.03 6.98 -18.44
CA ALA A 189 10.21 5.91 -18.98
C ALA A 189 9.03 6.41 -19.84
N GLY A 190 8.35 7.47 -19.40
CA GLY A 190 7.16 8.01 -20.08
C GLY A 190 7.48 8.96 -21.23
N TRP A 191 8.63 9.63 -21.20
CA TRP A 191 9.03 10.64 -22.16
C TRP A 191 10.49 10.47 -22.62
N PRO A 192 10.86 9.28 -23.14
CA PRO A 192 12.25 8.99 -23.50
C PRO A 192 12.79 9.89 -24.61
N THR A 193 11.91 10.37 -25.50
CA THR A 193 12.25 11.25 -26.64
C THR A 193 11.91 12.72 -26.39
N ASP A 194 11.40 13.08 -25.22
CA ASP A 194 11.11 14.48 -24.91
C ASP A 194 12.42 15.30 -24.83
N PRO A 195 12.49 16.48 -25.47
CA PRO A 195 13.69 17.30 -25.46
C PRO A 195 14.17 17.72 -24.07
N GLY A 196 13.29 17.75 -23.07
CA GLY A 196 13.58 18.09 -21.68
C GLY A 196 14.17 16.94 -20.87
N THR A 197 14.04 15.68 -21.31
CA THR A 197 14.51 14.50 -20.57
C THR A 197 16.04 14.48 -20.41
N LEU A 198 16.79 14.71 -21.50
CA LEU A 198 18.26 14.72 -21.44
C LEU A 198 18.83 15.91 -20.62
N PRO A 199 18.35 17.16 -20.77
CA PRO A 199 18.68 18.26 -19.87
C PRO A 199 18.42 17.93 -18.40
N LEU A 200 17.26 17.33 -18.08
CA LEU A 200 16.91 16.92 -16.72
C LEU A 200 17.90 15.88 -16.18
N LEU A 201 18.25 14.86 -16.96
CA LEU A 201 19.25 13.86 -16.55
C LEU A 201 20.60 14.52 -16.25
N ARG A 202 21.06 15.46 -17.09
CA ARG A 202 22.33 16.18 -16.85
C ARG A 202 22.29 17.00 -15.57
N GLU A 203 21.19 17.71 -15.34
CA GLU A 203 20.97 18.50 -14.13
C GLU A 203 21.00 17.61 -12.87
N ARG A 204 20.32 16.47 -12.91
CA ARG A 204 20.30 15.51 -11.79
C ARG A 204 21.66 14.84 -11.58
N ALA A 205 22.40 14.52 -12.65
CA ALA A 205 23.73 13.91 -12.57
C ALA A 205 24.77 14.80 -11.86
N THR A 206 24.71 16.12 -12.06
CA THR A 206 25.68 17.08 -11.48
C THR A 206 25.21 17.72 -10.18
N GLY A 207 23.89 17.91 -10.03
CA GLY A 207 23.33 18.77 -8.98
C GLY A 207 22.44 18.08 -7.94
N ASP A 208 22.04 16.81 -8.12
CA ASP A 208 21.24 16.16 -7.07
C ASP A 208 22.10 15.88 -5.82
N PRO A 209 21.63 16.22 -4.60
CA PRO A 209 22.40 15.99 -3.39
C PRO A 209 22.60 14.49 -3.09
N ASP A 210 21.72 13.62 -3.58
CA ASP A 210 21.81 12.18 -3.33
C ASP A 210 22.54 11.41 -4.43
N GLU A 211 23.45 10.53 -4.02
CA GLU A 211 24.29 9.76 -4.94
C GLU A 211 23.51 8.77 -5.80
N ASP A 212 22.44 8.17 -5.29
CA ASP A 212 21.66 7.19 -6.05
C ASP A 212 20.92 7.85 -7.21
N VAL A 213 20.43 9.08 -7.00
CA VAL A 213 19.81 9.89 -8.06
C VAL A 213 20.85 10.30 -9.11
N ARG A 214 22.03 10.77 -8.67
CA ARG A 214 23.13 11.09 -9.60
C ARG A 214 23.56 9.88 -10.43
N ARG A 215 23.75 8.73 -9.77
CA ARG A 215 24.18 7.49 -10.41
C ARG A 215 23.17 7.00 -11.45
N PHE A 216 21.89 7.00 -11.10
CA PHE A 216 20.83 6.66 -12.05
C PHE A 216 20.87 7.57 -13.28
N ALA A 217 20.97 8.89 -13.07
CA ALA A 217 21.02 9.83 -14.18
C ALA A 217 22.26 9.65 -15.08
N ILE A 218 23.43 9.39 -14.51
CA ILE A 218 24.67 9.11 -15.27
C ILE A 218 24.52 7.85 -16.12
N GLN A 219 23.94 6.79 -15.55
CA GLN A 219 23.71 5.53 -16.26
C GLN A 219 22.78 5.73 -17.47
N GLU A 220 21.64 6.40 -17.27
CA GLU A 220 20.66 6.69 -18.32
C GLU A 220 21.24 7.58 -19.44
N ILE A 221 22.16 8.50 -19.11
CA ILE A 221 22.90 9.29 -20.11
C ILE A 221 23.87 8.42 -20.90
N ALA A 222 24.56 7.49 -20.24
CA ALA A 222 25.53 6.61 -20.88
C ALA A 222 24.85 5.66 -21.88
N GLU A 223 23.70 5.08 -21.48
CA GLU A 223 22.90 4.19 -22.32
C GLU A 223 22.43 4.91 -23.60
N ARG A 224 21.91 6.14 -23.49
CA ARG A 224 21.48 6.95 -24.65
C ARG A 224 22.59 7.42 -25.59
N ARG A 225 23.86 7.36 -25.17
CA ARG A 225 25.00 7.65 -26.05
C ARG A 225 25.47 6.43 -26.84
N ALA A 226 25.04 5.23 -26.43
CA ALA A 226 25.40 3.98 -27.05
C ALA A 226 24.42 3.52 -28.14
N GLU A 227 23.21 4.10 -28.17
CA GLU A 227 22.20 3.96 -29.22
C GLU A 227 22.47 4.87 -30.42
#